data_AF-A0A401QC19-F1
#
_entry.id   AF-A0A401QC19-F1
#
_cell.length_a   1.000
_cell.length_b   1.000
_cell.length_c   1.000
_cell.angle_alpha   90.00
_cell.angle_beta   90.00
_cell.angle_gamma   90.00
#
_symmetry.space_group_name_H-M   'P 1'
#
loop_
_entity.id
_entity.type
_entity.pdbx_description
1 polymer ?
#
loop_
_entity_poly.entity_id
_entity_poly.type
_entity_poly.pdbx_seq_one_letter_code
_entity_poly.pdbx_strand_id
1 'polypeptide(L)'
;MSHKPVPPEAYLFPRNISLNIFILLQNCTVDPTNGITNRVENLGQRFRENFAQAVGEGWMEIGSQRYKLGVRLYYRVMESMLKS
;
A
#
# COMPACT_ATOMS: atom_id res chain seq x y z
N MET A 1 -5.43 -5.14 30.03
CA MET A 1 -5.11 -5.39 28.61
C MET A 1 -3.63 -5.15 28.43
N SER A 2 -2.83 -6.20 28.26
CA SER A 2 -1.40 -6.04 28.01
C SER A 2 -1.20 -5.48 26.60
N HIS A 3 -0.60 -4.29 26.50
CA HIS A 3 -0.09 -3.78 25.24
C HIS A 3 0.99 -4.75 24.74
N LYS A 4 0.68 -5.55 23.72
CA LYS A 4 1.72 -6.29 23.01
C LYS A 4 2.62 -5.27 22.31
N PRO A 5 3.96 -5.39 22.44
CA PRO A 5 4.88 -4.49 21.77
C PRO A 5 4.71 -4.60 20.26
N VAL A 6 4.76 -3.46 19.58
CA VAL A 6 4.69 -3.40 18.11
C VAL A 6 5.96 -4.05 17.54
N PRO A 7 5.86 -5.03 16.63
CA PRO A 7 7.02 -5.73 16.09
C PRO A 7 7.96 -4.77 15.33
N PRO A 8 9.29 -4.90 15.44
CA PRO A 8 10.27 -4.05 14.74
C PRO A 8 10.06 -4.01 13.21
N GLU A 9 9.52 -5.09 12.63
CA GLU A 9 9.18 -5.22 11.21
C GLU A 9 8.14 -4.21 10.77
N ALA A 10 7.35 -3.67 11.71
CA ALA A 10 6.36 -2.65 11.42
C ALA A 10 6.95 -1.27 11.05
N TYR A 11 8.22 -1.04 11.39
CA TYR A 11 8.93 0.18 11.01
C TYR A 11 9.62 0.06 9.64
N LEU A 12 9.64 -1.14 9.05
CA LEU A 12 10.15 -1.42 7.71
C LEU A 12 9.07 -1.37 6.63
N PHE A 13 7.81 -1.04 6.99
CA PHE A 13 6.72 -1.03 6.03
C PHE A 13 6.94 -0.03 4.90
N PRO A 14 6.42 -0.32 3.69
CA PRO A 14 6.21 0.74 2.72
C PRO A 14 5.42 1.83 3.43
N ARG A 15 5.87 3.09 3.36
CA ARG A 15 5.34 4.29 4.08
C ARG A 15 3.84 4.57 3.91
N ASN A 16 3.06 3.65 3.35
CA ASN A 16 1.67 3.79 2.96
C ASN A 16 0.70 2.84 3.70
N ILE A 17 1.14 1.84 4.47
CA ILE A 17 0.23 0.94 5.23
C ILE A 17 0.12 1.42 6.68
N SER A 18 -1.11 1.69 7.13
CA SER A 18 -1.43 2.01 8.54
C SER A 18 -1.23 0.79 9.44
N LEU A 19 -0.72 0.97 10.66
CA LEU A 19 -0.55 -0.10 11.65
C LEU A 19 -1.86 -0.86 11.91
N ASN A 20 -3.00 -0.17 11.86
CA ASN A 20 -4.33 -0.78 12.04
C ASN A 20 -4.64 -1.78 10.93
N ILE A 21 -4.37 -1.43 9.66
CA ILE A 21 -4.57 -2.35 8.53
C ILE A 21 -3.68 -3.57 8.71
N PHE A 22 -2.41 -3.37 9.03
CA PHE A 22 -1.48 -4.47 9.19
C PHE A 22 -1.97 -5.50 10.21
N ILE A 23 -2.43 -5.04 11.38
CA ILE A 23 -3.02 -5.91 12.40
C ILE A 23 -4.25 -6.65 11.88
N LEU A 24 -5.13 -5.97 11.13
CA LEU A 24 -6.31 -6.59 10.53
C LEU A 24 -5.93 -7.70 9.54
N LEU A 25 -4.89 -7.49 8.72
CA LEU A 25 -4.43 -8.47 7.73
C LEU A 25 -3.78 -9.70 8.40
N GLN A 26 -2.98 -9.51 9.45
CA GLN A 26 -2.35 -10.63 10.16
C GLN A 26 -3.35 -11.55 10.87
N ASN A 27 -4.56 -11.05 11.16
CA ASN A 27 -5.63 -11.84 11.77
C ASN A 27 -6.42 -12.69 10.75
N CYS A 28 -6.14 -12.57 9.45
CA CYS A 28 -6.73 -13.46 8.45
C CYS A 28 -6.19 -14.89 8.59
N THR A 29 -7.01 -15.90 8.29
CA THR A 29 -6.60 -17.33 8.27
C THR A 29 -5.38 -17.56 7.36
N VAL A 30 -5.27 -16.78 6.28
CA VAL A 30 -4.08 -16.68 5.44
C VAL A 30 -3.70 -15.21 5.40
N ASP A 31 -2.52 -14.86 5.91
CA ASP A 31 -2.01 -13.48 5.93
C ASP A 31 -1.79 -12.96 4.50
N PRO A 32 -2.56 -11.96 4.03
CA PRO A 32 -2.47 -11.45 2.68
C PRO A 32 -1.38 -10.37 2.49
N THR A 33 -0.62 -10.00 3.53
CA THR A 33 0.28 -8.83 3.54
C THR A 33 1.26 -8.83 2.36
N ASN A 34 1.93 -9.95 2.09
CA ASN A 34 2.87 -10.07 0.98
C ASN A 34 2.16 -9.98 -0.38
N GLY A 35 0.99 -10.62 -0.52
CA GLY A 35 0.20 -10.57 -1.76
C GLY A 35 -0.26 -9.14 -2.09
N ILE A 36 -0.68 -8.38 -1.08
CA ILE A 36 -1.09 -6.99 -1.25
C ILE A 36 0.11 -6.10 -1.58
N THR A 37 1.22 -6.25 -0.86
CA THR A 37 2.44 -5.45 -1.09
C THR A 37 3.01 -5.69 -2.48
N ASN A 38 3.18 -6.95 -2.88
CA ASN A 38 3.66 -7.30 -4.23
C ASN A 38 2.73 -6.76 -5.32
N ARG A 39 1.41 -6.79 -5.11
CA ARG A 39 0.46 -6.23 -6.07
C ARG A 39 0.62 -4.72 -6.22
N VAL A 40 0.79 -3.98 -5.13
CA VAL A 40 1.00 -2.53 -5.16
C VAL A 40 2.32 -2.17 -5.85
N GLU A 41 3.39 -2.93 -5.62
CA GLU A 41 4.67 -2.68 -6.29
C GLU A 41 4.59 -2.94 -7.79
N ASN A 42 4.06 -4.10 -8.19
CA ASN A 42 3.90 -4.48 -9.60
C ASN A 42 3.00 -3.51 -10.36
N LEU A 43 1.90 -3.07 -9.75
CA LEU A 43 1.01 -2.09 -10.36
C LEU A 43 1.64 -0.69 -10.42
N GLY A 44 2.47 -0.31 -9.44
CA GLY A 44 3.17 0.97 -9.44
C GLY A 44 4.15 1.11 -10.61
N GLN A 45 4.91 0.06 -10.90
CA GLN A 45 5.80 0.03 -12.06
C GLN A 45 5.01 0.21 -13.36
N ARG A 46 3.99 -0.64 -13.58
CA ARG A 46 3.16 -0.61 -14.78
C ARG A 46 2.41 0.71 -14.93
N PHE A 47 1.90 1.28 -13.83
CA PHE A 47 1.20 2.55 -13.85
C PHE A 47 2.11 3.67 -14.35
N ARG A 48 3.34 3.78 -13.81
CA ARG A 48 4.27 4.84 -14.18
C ARG A 48 4.68 4.76 -15.65
N GLU A 49 4.99 3.56 -16.13
CA GLU A 49 5.35 3.31 -17.53
C GLU A 49 4.20 3.69 -18.47
N ASN A 50 3.00 3.18 -18.21
CA ASN A 50 1.81 3.48 -19.02
C ASN A 50 1.41 4.96 -18.95
N PHE A 51 1.58 5.59 -17.78
CA PHE A 51 1.32 7.01 -17.59
C PHE A 51 2.25 7.87 -18.45
N ALA A 52 3.55 7.58 -18.42
CA ALA A 52 4.54 8.27 -19.22
C ALA A 52 4.33 8.04 -20.72
N GLN A 53 3.92 6.83 -21.13
CA GLN A 53 3.56 6.56 -22.51
C GLN A 53 2.35 7.40 -22.97
N ALA A 54 1.37 7.62 -22.10
CA ALA A 54 0.16 8.37 -22.42
C ALA A 54 0.34 9.90 -22.38
N VAL A 55 1.23 10.40 -21.51
CA VAL A 55 1.37 11.85 -21.22
C VAL A 55 2.70 12.43 -21.72
N GLY A 56 3.71 11.60 -21.94
CA GLY A 56 5.08 11.97 -22.34
C GLY A 56 6.12 11.50 -21.33
N GLU A 57 7.28 11.04 -21.82
CA GLU A 57 8.34 10.41 -21.01
C GLU A 57 8.86 11.29 -19.86
N GLY A 58 8.87 12.61 -20.05
CA GLY A 58 9.25 13.59 -19.02
C GLY A 58 8.32 13.65 -17.80
N TRP A 59 7.17 12.97 -17.84
CA TRP A 59 6.15 12.99 -16.77
C TRP A 59 6.16 11.73 -15.90
N MET A 60 7.16 10.86 -16.03
CA MET A 60 7.28 9.64 -15.18
C MET A 60 7.18 9.95 -13.68
N GLU A 61 7.87 10.98 -13.20
CA GLU A 61 7.87 11.32 -11.77
C GLU A 61 6.48 11.76 -11.28
N ILE A 62 5.74 12.49 -12.12
CA ILE A 62 4.36 12.89 -11.81
C ILE A 62 3.44 11.66 -11.79
N GLY A 63 3.66 10.70 -12.68
CA GLY A 63 3.01 9.38 -12.61
C GLY A 63 3.27 8.66 -11.28
N SER A 64 4.52 8.62 -10.81
CA SER A 64 4.90 8.06 -9.51
C SER A 64 4.14 8.73 -8.35
N GLN A 65 4.08 10.07 -8.36
CA GLN A 65 3.42 10.86 -7.32
C GLN A 65 1.91 10.60 -7.29
N ARG A 66 1.25 10.55 -8.45
CA ARG A 66 -0.18 10.22 -8.56
C ARG A 66 -0.48 8.81 -8.07
N TYR A 67 0.35 7.84 -8.45
CA TYR A 67 0.21 6.47 -7.97
C TYR A 67 0.31 6.41 -6.44
N LYS A 68 1.29 7.09 -5.84
CA LYS A 68 1.48 7.16 -4.38
C LYS A 68 0.25 7.73 -3.66
N LEU A 69 -0.40 8.75 -4.22
CA LEU A 69 -1.67 9.28 -3.68
C LEU A 69 -2.79 8.23 -3.76
N GLY A 70 -2.91 7.53 -4.89
CA GLY A 70 -3.88 6.44 -5.07
C GLY A 70 -3.67 5.30 -4.07
N VAL A 71 -2.42 4.88 -3.83
CA VAL A 71 -2.09 3.84 -2.85
C VAL A 71 -2.48 4.25 -1.42
N ARG A 72 -2.25 5.52 -1.05
CA ARG A 72 -2.68 6.03 0.26
C ARG A 72 -4.20 5.99 0.42
N LEU A 73 -4.94 6.38 -0.62
CA LEU A 73 -6.40 6.32 -0.62
C LEU A 73 -6.90 4.87 -0.57
N TYR A 74 -6.30 3.97 -1.33
CA TYR A 74 -6.60 2.55 -1.34
C TYR A 74 -6.53 1.94 0.07
N TYR A 75 -5.43 2.17 0.79
CA TYR A 75 -5.30 1.69 2.17
C TYR A 75 -6.32 2.35 3.10
N ARG A 76 -6.52 3.67 3.02
CA ARG A 76 -7.53 4.36 3.84
C ARG A 76 -8.94 3.79 3.65
N VAL A 77 -9.33 3.53 2.41
CA VAL A 77 -10.65 2.95 2.08
C VAL A 77 -10.73 1.51 2.56
N MET A 78 -9.69 0.70 2.35
CA MET A 78 -9.63 -0.67 2.87
C MET A 78 -9.79 -0.71 4.38
N GLU A 79 -9.11 0.16 5.12
CA GLU A 79 -9.25 0.26 6.58
C GLU A 79 -10.69 0.58 7.00
N SER A 80 -11.33 1.52 6.30
CA SER A 80 -12.72 1.89 6.57
C SER A 80 -13.69 0.74 6.29
N MET A 81 -13.47 0.00 5.20
CA MET A 81 -14.32 -1.13 4.80
C MET A 81 -14.20 -2.31 5.78
N LEU A 82 -12.99 -2.62 6.25
CA LEU A 82 -12.76 -3.74 7.18
C LEU A 82 -13.23 -3.45 8.62
N LYS A 83 -13.45 -2.17 8.98
CA LYS A 83 -13.98 -1.76 10.29
C LYS A 83 -15.50 -1.65 10.32
N SER A 84 -16.18 -1.72 9.17
CA SER A 84 -17.63 -1.61 9.05
C SER A 84 -18.30 -2.95 9.29
#